data_AF-A0AAD4H0S2-F1
#
_entry.id   AF-A0AAD4H0S2-F1
#
_cell.length_a   1.000
_cell.length_b   1.000
_cell.length_c   1.000
_cell.angle_alpha   90.00
_cell.angle_beta   90.00
_cell.angle_gamma   90.00
#
_symmetry.space_group_name_H-M   'P 1'
#
loop_
_entity.id
_entity.type
_entity.pdbx_description
1 polymer ?
#
loop_
_entity_poly.entity_id
_entity_poly.type
_entity_poly.pdbx_seq_one_letter_code
_entity_poly.pdbx_strand_id
1 'polypeptide(L)'
;MKIPSRASIPWSRIHLPFITVLLTLIYTQSTQACERSCQLSVSHAFADKYQLLTSRHFLTLSQKINQSFFHGVPPPPAAYTPTEGNNAILHLQESLTRAQQAWDVSLFRTVFDTIFVDEPQFRGDCNEPHRVDQPAAGVNWTMSDCHAMDYICGNPPSICHFLPMIKVRIERKLAGLLGVKVGGGSVGSSDGGSGTPGSADDGDLYANFLGPALSKVIMTHPTLEPYTATLHGNLNQILEIVGDQIVKEAALFARPGAEPFRGDERWRPEWDLEIKLLLLSFP
;
A
#
# COMPACT_ATOMS: atom_id res chain seq x y z
N MET A 1 -62.51 -22.44 75.97
CA MET A 1 -61.81 -21.88 74.78
C MET A 1 -60.32 -21.92 75.05
N LYS A 2 -59.57 -22.72 74.28
CA LYS A 2 -58.13 -22.96 74.46
C LYS A 2 -57.33 -21.98 73.60
N ILE A 3 -56.42 -21.23 74.22
CA ILE A 3 -55.36 -20.47 73.55
C ILE A 3 -54.06 -21.28 73.71
N PRO A 4 -53.41 -21.74 72.63
CA PRO A 4 -52.03 -22.20 72.69
C PRO A 4 -51.07 -21.14 72.14
N SER A 5 -50.22 -20.65 73.06
CA SER A 5 -48.75 -20.53 72.98
C SER A 5 -48.10 -20.36 71.59
N ARG A 6 -47.42 -19.21 71.42
CA ARG A 6 -46.45 -18.90 70.35
C ARG A 6 -45.22 -19.82 70.43
N ALA A 7 -44.90 -20.47 69.32
CA ALA A 7 -43.60 -21.07 69.06
C ALA A 7 -42.76 -20.13 68.17
N SER A 8 -41.58 -19.77 68.63
CA SER A 8 -40.53 -19.06 67.89
C SER A 8 -39.68 -20.05 67.09
N ILE A 9 -39.51 -19.79 65.79
CA ILE A 9 -38.66 -20.56 64.87
C ILE A 9 -37.66 -19.60 64.19
N PRO A 10 -36.41 -20.04 63.93
CA PRO A 10 -35.22 -19.20 63.94
C PRO A 10 -34.87 -18.57 62.58
N TRP A 11 -34.14 -17.47 62.66
CA TRP A 11 -33.53 -16.73 61.56
C TRP A 11 -32.42 -17.56 60.89
N SER A 12 -32.76 -18.29 59.83
CA SER A 12 -31.73 -18.86 58.95
C SER A 12 -32.33 -19.41 57.67
N ARG A 13 -32.53 -18.54 56.67
CA ARG A 13 -32.47 -18.88 55.22
C ARG A 13 -32.01 -17.66 54.42
N ILE A 14 -30.69 -17.59 54.25
CA ILE A 14 -30.01 -16.85 53.18
C ILE A 14 -30.12 -17.72 51.92
N HIS A 15 -30.65 -17.21 50.80
CA HIS A 15 -30.32 -17.65 49.42
C HIS A 15 -30.68 -16.48 48.49
N LEU A 16 -29.73 -15.62 48.09
CA LEU A 16 -28.94 -15.69 46.85
C LEU A 16 -29.77 -15.86 45.55
N PRO A 17 -30.53 -14.84 45.10
CA PRO A 17 -30.72 -14.66 43.65
C PRO A 17 -30.02 -13.40 43.11
N PHE A 18 -29.43 -12.57 43.98
CA PHE A 18 -28.84 -11.30 43.56
C PHE A 18 -27.36 -11.36 43.14
N ILE A 19 -26.65 -12.45 43.43
CA ILE A 19 -25.21 -12.55 43.14
C ILE A 19 -24.93 -13.11 41.74
N THR A 20 -25.88 -13.81 41.11
CA THR A 20 -25.69 -14.38 39.76
C THR A 20 -25.88 -13.37 38.62
N VAL A 21 -26.49 -12.20 38.88
CA VAL A 21 -26.70 -11.16 37.85
C VAL A 21 -25.55 -10.14 37.80
N LEU A 22 -24.70 -10.07 38.82
CA LEU A 22 -23.56 -9.14 38.86
C LEU A 22 -22.28 -9.71 38.21
N LEU A 23 -22.26 -11.00 37.87
CA LEU A 23 -21.07 -11.72 37.36
C LEU A 23 -21.00 -11.84 35.83
N THR A 24 -22.01 -11.39 35.08
CA THR A 24 -22.02 -11.41 33.60
C THR A 24 -21.79 -10.03 32.96
N LEU A 25 -21.55 -8.98 33.76
CA LEU A 25 -21.27 -7.61 33.28
C LEU A 25 -19.81 -7.19 33.40
N ILE A 26 -18.90 -8.10 33.75
CA ILE A 26 -17.48 -7.90 33.48
C ILE A 26 -17.27 -8.21 31.99
N TYR A 27 -17.80 -7.33 31.14
CA TYR A 27 -17.29 -7.13 29.80
C TYR A 27 -15.85 -6.65 29.98
N THR A 28 -14.92 -7.59 30.03
CA THR A 28 -13.51 -7.29 29.78
C THR A 28 -13.49 -6.59 28.44
N GLN A 29 -13.19 -5.28 28.43
CA GLN A 29 -12.95 -4.53 27.20
C GLN A 29 -11.62 -5.01 26.63
N SER A 30 -11.62 -6.22 26.10
CA SER A 30 -10.49 -6.78 25.38
C SER A 30 -10.27 -5.88 24.18
N THR A 31 -9.10 -5.27 24.08
CA THR A 31 -8.69 -4.60 22.85
C THR A 31 -8.58 -5.64 21.75
N GLN A 32 -9.52 -5.61 20.82
CA GLN A 32 -9.52 -6.56 19.73
C GLN A 32 -8.51 -6.13 18.67
N ALA A 33 -7.91 -7.12 18.01
CA ALA A 33 -7.15 -6.89 16.80
C ALA A 33 -8.06 -6.26 15.72
N CYS A 34 -7.49 -5.43 14.86
CA CYS A 34 -8.15 -4.87 13.68
C CYS A 34 -8.74 -6.00 12.83
N GLU A 35 -10.07 -6.03 12.71
CA GLU A 35 -10.78 -6.97 11.85
C GLU A 35 -10.42 -6.77 10.37
N ARG A 36 -10.80 -7.72 9.52
CA ARG A 36 -10.47 -7.67 8.08
C ARG A 36 -10.86 -6.35 7.41
N SER A 37 -12.02 -5.79 7.72
CA SER A 37 -12.49 -4.51 7.20
C SER A 37 -11.57 -3.36 7.62
N CYS A 38 -11.22 -3.30 8.91
CA CYS A 38 -10.26 -2.35 9.46
C CYS A 38 -8.89 -2.50 8.75
N GLN A 39 -8.39 -3.73 8.55
CA GLN A 39 -7.08 -3.95 7.92
C GLN A 39 -7.04 -3.44 6.47
N LEU A 40 -8.15 -3.62 5.74
CA LEU A 40 -8.30 -3.08 4.39
C LEU A 40 -8.29 -1.55 4.40
N SER A 41 -9.04 -0.92 5.29
CA SER A 41 -9.09 0.55 5.43
C SER A 41 -7.74 1.14 5.81
N VAL A 42 -7.03 0.52 6.76
CA VAL A 42 -5.64 0.84 7.10
C VAL A 42 -4.77 0.76 5.85
N SER A 43 -4.83 -0.35 5.12
CA SER A 43 -3.99 -0.54 3.93
C SER A 43 -4.28 0.50 2.84
N HIS A 44 -5.55 0.87 2.64
CA HIS A 44 -5.93 1.94 1.71
C HIS A 44 -5.36 3.30 2.13
N ALA A 45 -5.43 3.65 3.41
CA ALA A 45 -4.88 4.90 3.94
C ALA A 45 -3.40 5.10 3.57
N PHE A 46 -2.61 4.03 3.63
CA PHE A 46 -1.21 4.05 3.20
C PHE A 46 -1.10 4.01 1.67
N ALA A 47 -1.82 3.10 1.01
CA ALA A 47 -1.74 2.88 -0.42
C ALA A 47 -2.04 4.16 -1.21
N ASP A 48 -3.06 4.93 -0.82
CA ASP A 48 -3.44 6.18 -1.47
C ASP A 48 -2.29 7.20 -1.48
N LYS A 49 -1.50 7.28 -0.39
CA LYS A 49 -0.33 8.17 -0.33
C LYS A 49 0.80 7.69 -1.23
N TYR A 50 1.08 6.39 -1.23
CA TYR A 50 2.10 5.84 -2.12
C TYR A 50 1.70 5.91 -3.59
N GLN A 51 0.40 5.80 -3.91
CA GLN A 51 -0.10 5.96 -5.26
C GLN A 51 0.25 7.35 -5.82
N LEU A 52 0.19 8.41 -5.00
CA LEU A 52 0.59 9.76 -5.42
C LEU A 52 2.07 9.82 -5.81
N LEU A 53 2.94 9.12 -5.07
CA LEU A 53 4.37 9.05 -5.37
C LEU A 53 4.61 8.27 -6.65
N THR A 54 4.00 7.08 -6.78
CA THR A 54 4.28 6.21 -7.92
C THR A 54 3.64 6.68 -9.23
N SER A 55 2.51 7.39 -9.16
CA SER A 55 1.84 7.98 -10.33
C SER A 55 2.74 8.98 -11.07
N ARG A 56 3.67 9.64 -10.36
CA ARG A 56 4.64 10.56 -10.98
C ARG A 56 5.55 9.84 -11.96
N HIS A 57 5.99 8.61 -11.68
CA HIS A 57 6.83 7.86 -12.59
C HIS A 57 6.11 7.52 -13.90
N PHE A 58 4.83 7.16 -13.82
CA PHE A 58 3.99 6.95 -15.01
C PHE A 58 3.76 8.24 -15.80
N LEU A 59 3.62 9.38 -15.13
CA LEU A 59 3.57 10.69 -15.77
C LEU A 59 4.89 11.02 -16.48
N THR A 60 6.04 10.79 -15.83
CA THR A 60 7.36 11.00 -16.43
C THR A 60 7.58 10.08 -17.63
N LEU A 61 7.17 8.81 -17.55
CA LEU A 61 7.18 7.89 -18.70
C LEU A 61 6.35 8.45 -19.85
N SER A 62 5.11 8.86 -19.58
CA SER A 62 4.21 9.43 -20.60
C SER A 62 4.80 10.68 -21.27
N GLN A 63 5.40 11.58 -20.49
CA GLN A 63 6.08 12.76 -21.01
C GLN A 63 7.27 12.40 -21.91
N LYS A 64 8.11 11.45 -21.49
CA LYS A 64 9.26 10.99 -22.28
C LYS A 64 8.85 10.27 -23.55
N ILE A 65 7.77 9.47 -23.52
CA ILE A 65 7.18 8.89 -24.73
C ILE A 65 6.78 10.00 -25.69
N ASN A 66 6.05 11.01 -25.23
CA ASN A 66 5.63 12.12 -26.08
C ASN A 66 6.83 12.88 -26.70
N GLN A 67 7.91 13.05 -25.94
CA GLN A 67 9.08 13.81 -26.38
C GLN A 67 10.04 13.03 -27.29
N SER A 68 10.19 11.72 -27.06
CA SER A 68 11.33 10.96 -27.58
C SER A 68 10.95 9.69 -28.34
N PHE A 69 9.67 9.32 -28.41
CA PHE A 69 9.26 8.09 -29.10
C PHE A 69 9.66 8.06 -30.58
N PHE A 70 9.58 9.19 -31.28
CA PHE A 70 9.97 9.31 -32.70
C PHE A 70 11.41 9.81 -32.90
N HIS A 71 12.25 9.79 -31.88
CA HIS A 71 13.65 10.20 -32.04
C HIS A 71 14.36 9.33 -33.08
N GLY A 72 15.01 9.96 -34.08
CA GLY A 72 15.65 9.25 -35.19
C GLY A 72 14.72 8.76 -36.29
N VAL A 73 13.40 8.98 -36.19
CA VAL A 73 12.43 8.76 -37.28
C VAL A 73 12.27 10.07 -38.06
N PRO A 74 12.29 10.05 -39.42
CA PRO A 74 12.05 11.25 -40.21
C PRO A 74 10.73 11.94 -39.82
N PRO A 75 10.71 13.27 -39.69
CA PRO A 75 9.52 13.98 -39.22
C PRO A 75 8.36 13.87 -40.22
N PRO A 76 7.12 14.11 -39.79
CA PRO A 76 5.98 14.14 -40.68
C PRO A 76 6.13 15.24 -41.75
N PRO A 77 5.71 14.99 -43.01
CA PRO A 77 4.99 13.81 -43.49
C PRO A 77 5.88 12.68 -44.02
N ALA A 78 7.21 12.75 -43.86
CA ALA A 78 8.14 11.87 -44.58
C ALA A 78 8.04 10.39 -44.16
N ALA A 79 7.87 10.11 -42.86
CA ALA A 79 7.72 8.74 -42.35
C ALA A 79 6.29 8.41 -41.88
N TYR A 80 5.50 9.41 -41.49
CA TYR A 80 4.13 9.27 -41.01
C TYR A 80 3.42 10.62 -41.10
N THR A 81 2.09 10.65 -41.07
CA THR A 81 1.31 11.89 -40.99
C THR A 81 1.19 12.39 -39.53
N PRO A 82 0.96 13.69 -39.27
CA PRO A 82 0.77 14.18 -37.91
C PRO A 82 -0.32 13.43 -37.12
N THR A 83 -1.40 13.04 -37.79
CA THR A 83 -2.50 12.26 -37.20
C THR A 83 -2.05 10.87 -36.76
N GLU A 84 -1.30 10.15 -37.60
CA GLU A 84 -0.75 8.83 -37.25
C GLU A 84 0.23 8.93 -36.08
N GLY A 85 1.07 9.97 -36.06
CA GLY A 85 1.97 10.23 -34.94
C GLY A 85 1.23 10.45 -33.62
N ASN A 86 0.19 11.28 -33.64
CA ASN A 86 -0.64 11.52 -32.47
C ASN A 86 -1.37 10.24 -31.99
N ASN A 87 -1.92 9.46 -32.92
CA ASN A 87 -2.60 8.21 -32.60
C ASN A 87 -1.65 7.17 -32.00
N ALA A 88 -0.42 7.09 -32.50
CA ALA A 88 0.61 6.22 -31.95
C ALA A 88 0.94 6.57 -30.49
N ILE A 89 1.15 7.87 -30.20
CA ILE A 89 1.39 8.36 -28.83
C ILE A 89 0.19 8.05 -27.93
N LEU A 90 -1.04 8.31 -28.39
CA LEU A 90 -2.25 8.04 -27.63
C LEU A 90 -2.36 6.54 -27.26
N HIS A 91 -2.10 5.63 -28.20
CA HIS A 91 -2.14 4.19 -27.91
C HIS A 91 -1.10 3.74 -26.88
N LEU A 92 0.10 4.31 -26.90
CA LEU A 92 1.11 4.05 -25.88
C LEU A 92 0.70 4.61 -24.51
N GLN A 93 0.13 5.81 -24.49
CA GLN A 93 -0.39 6.44 -23.26
C GLN A 93 -1.55 5.65 -22.66
N GLU A 94 -2.47 5.14 -23.46
CA GLU A 94 -3.53 4.22 -23.02
C GLU A 94 -2.94 2.95 -22.39
N SER A 95 -1.85 2.42 -22.95
CA SER A 95 -1.15 1.27 -22.37
C SER A 95 -0.45 1.59 -21.06
N LEU A 96 0.17 2.76 -20.93
CA LEU A 96 0.72 3.24 -19.66
C LEU A 96 -0.36 3.39 -18.59
N THR A 97 -1.55 3.91 -18.94
CA THR A 97 -2.67 4.01 -18.00
C THR A 97 -3.09 2.63 -17.48
N ARG A 98 -3.18 1.62 -18.36
CA ARG A 98 -3.45 0.24 -17.93
C ARG A 98 -2.35 -0.34 -17.05
N ALA A 99 -1.09 -0.03 -17.36
CA ALA A 99 0.04 -0.45 -16.54
C ALA A 99 0.00 0.18 -15.14
N GLN A 100 -0.35 1.47 -15.05
CA GLN A 100 -0.54 2.17 -13.79
C GLN A 100 -1.68 1.55 -12.97
N GLN A 101 -2.81 1.23 -13.58
CA GLN A 101 -3.92 0.55 -12.90
C GLN A 101 -3.51 -0.82 -12.34
N ALA A 102 -2.74 -1.60 -13.11
CA ALA A 102 -2.21 -2.89 -12.66
C ALA A 102 -1.18 -2.72 -11.52
N TRP A 103 -0.39 -1.64 -11.56
CA TRP A 103 0.50 -1.26 -10.49
C TRP A 103 -0.26 -0.89 -9.21
N ASP A 104 -1.34 -0.12 -9.30
CA ASP A 104 -2.11 0.31 -8.13
C ASP A 104 -2.67 -0.88 -7.34
N VAL A 105 -3.10 -1.94 -8.04
CA VAL A 105 -3.51 -3.21 -7.40
C VAL A 105 -2.33 -3.88 -6.68
N SER A 106 -1.16 -3.92 -7.33
CA SER A 106 0.06 -4.50 -6.76
C SER A 106 0.56 -3.70 -5.55
N LEU A 107 0.43 -2.37 -5.60
CA LEU A 107 0.80 -1.45 -4.55
C LEU A 107 -0.05 -1.69 -3.31
N PHE A 108 -1.38 -1.73 -3.47
CA PHE A 108 -2.28 -2.01 -2.35
C PHE A 108 -1.96 -3.35 -1.69
N ARG A 109 -1.80 -4.41 -2.49
CA ARG A 109 -1.44 -5.74 -1.97
C ARG A 109 -0.11 -5.70 -1.21
N THR A 110 0.89 -5.02 -1.75
CA THR A 110 2.20 -4.89 -1.11
C THR A 110 2.08 -4.17 0.23
N VAL A 111 1.34 -3.07 0.29
CA VAL A 111 1.06 -2.35 1.55
C VAL A 111 0.37 -3.26 2.56
N PHE A 112 -0.68 -3.95 2.13
CA PHE A 112 -1.43 -4.88 2.97
C PHE A 112 -0.52 -5.98 3.55
N ASP A 113 0.22 -6.66 2.68
CA ASP A 113 1.10 -7.76 3.06
C ASP A 113 2.21 -7.25 4.00
N THR A 114 2.77 -6.06 3.73
CA THR A 114 3.83 -5.46 4.57
C THR A 114 3.37 -5.17 5.99
N ILE A 115 2.14 -4.69 6.18
CA ILE A 115 1.63 -4.37 7.52
C ILE A 115 1.19 -5.65 8.23
N PHE A 116 0.44 -6.51 7.54
CA PHE A 116 -0.34 -7.56 8.20
C PHE A 116 0.19 -8.97 8.01
N VAL A 117 1.00 -9.25 7.00
CA VAL A 117 1.44 -10.62 6.65
C VAL A 117 2.93 -10.82 6.91
N ASP A 118 3.75 -9.82 6.58
CA ASP A 118 5.20 -9.88 6.75
C ASP A 118 5.60 -9.59 8.21
N GLU A 119 6.67 -10.23 8.67
CA GLU A 119 7.22 -9.97 10.01
C GLU A 119 7.91 -8.59 10.15
N PRO A 120 7.69 -7.86 11.26
CA PRO A 120 6.72 -8.15 12.31
C PRO A 120 5.27 -7.92 11.84
N GLN A 121 4.40 -8.88 12.13
CA GLN A 121 2.99 -8.82 11.74
C GLN A 121 2.20 -7.93 12.71
N PHE A 122 1.52 -6.90 12.19
CA PHE A 122 0.54 -6.14 12.97
C PHE A 122 -0.79 -6.90 13.03
N ARG A 123 -0.75 -8.07 13.67
CA ARG A 123 -1.89 -8.98 13.88
C ARG A 123 -1.88 -9.49 15.31
N GLY A 124 -3.04 -9.98 15.75
CA GLY A 124 -3.18 -10.64 17.04
C GLY A 124 -3.60 -9.71 18.17
N ASP A 125 -3.84 -10.35 19.32
CA ASP A 125 -4.41 -9.74 20.52
C ASP A 125 -3.53 -8.61 21.08
N CYS A 126 -4.19 -7.56 21.57
CA CYS A 126 -3.56 -6.38 22.16
C CYS A 126 -3.78 -6.29 23.69
N ASN A 127 -4.10 -7.41 24.35
CA ASN A 127 -4.31 -7.44 25.80
C ASN A 127 -3.10 -7.91 26.60
N GLU A 128 -2.01 -8.35 25.95
CA GLU A 128 -0.80 -8.83 26.62
C GLU A 128 0.49 -8.27 25.98
N PRO A 129 1.11 -7.20 26.53
CA PRO A 129 0.65 -6.46 27.70
C PRO A 129 -0.46 -5.47 27.35
N HIS A 130 -1.47 -5.37 28.21
CA HIS A 130 -2.52 -4.37 28.06
C HIS A 130 -1.93 -2.94 28.23
N ARG A 131 -2.39 -2.01 27.39
CA ARG A 131 -1.92 -0.61 27.35
C ARG A 131 -3.04 0.41 27.27
N VAL A 132 -4.08 0.10 26.50
CA VAL A 132 -5.19 1.00 26.18
C VAL A 132 -6.48 0.20 26.21
N ASP A 133 -7.61 0.86 26.46
CA ASP A 133 -8.95 0.27 26.36
C ASP A 133 -9.54 0.56 24.98
N GLN A 134 -10.29 -0.39 24.41
CA GLN A 134 -10.97 -0.14 23.14
C GLN A 134 -12.08 0.90 23.33
N PRO A 135 -12.11 1.98 22.55
CA PRO A 135 -13.14 2.99 22.69
C PRO A 135 -14.51 2.39 22.38
N ALA A 136 -15.55 3.01 22.94
CA ALA A 136 -16.93 2.63 22.63
C ALA A 136 -17.19 2.74 21.12
N ALA A 137 -18.11 1.93 20.59
CA ALA A 137 -18.47 1.97 19.18
C ALA A 137 -18.84 3.39 18.71
N GLY A 138 -18.21 3.84 17.63
CA GLY A 138 -18.39 5.19 17.08
C GLY A 138 -17.54 6.28 17.73
N VAL A 139 -16.70 5.93 18.71
CA VAL A 139 -15.70 6.82 19.30
C VAL A 139 -14.34 6.49 18.72
N ASN A 140 -13.64 7.50 18.21
CA ASN A 140 -12.30 7.35 17.67
C ASN A 140 -11.28 7.07 18.78
N TRP A 141 -10.23 6.34 18.43
CA TRP A 141 -9.01 6.32 19.22
C TRP A 141 -8.39 7.72 19.30
N THR A 142 -7.57 7.93 20.32
CA THR A 142 -6.89 9.19 20.56
C THR A 142 -5.40 9.09 20.24
N MET A 143 -4.76 10.25 20.05
CA MET A 143 -3.31 10.28 19.91
C MET A 143 -2.59 9.79 21.17
N SER A 144 -3.22 9.92 22.35
CA SER A 144 -2.71 9.34 23.59
C SER A 144 -2.63 7.82 23.49
N ASP A 145 -3.65 7.17 22.91
CA ASP A 145 -3.67 5.72 22.74
C ASP A 145 -2.55 5.26 21.79
N CYS A 146 -2.33 6.00 20.70
CA CYS A 146 -1.20 5.79 19.79
C CYS A 146 0.16 5.88 20.52
N HIS A 147 0.33 6.84 21.41
CA HIS A 147 1.58 7.00 22.16
C HIS A 147 1.77 5.94 23.25
N ALA A 148 0.67 5.43 23.82
CA ALA A 148 0.68 4.42 24.87
C ALA A 148 1.02 3.00 24.36
N MET A 149 0.77 2.72 23.08
CA MET A 149 1.14 1.44 22.48
C MET A 149 2.64 1.38 22.22
N ASP A 150 3.39 0.58 22.98
CA ASP A 150 4.84 0.40 22.84
C ASP A 150 5.24 -1.00 22.33
N TYR A 151 4.27 -1.80 21.88
CA TYR A 151 4.47 -3.15 21.35
C TYR A 151 3.58 -3.43 20.13
N ILE A 152 4.02 -4.38 19.31
CA ILE A 152 3.38 -4.71 18.04
C ILE A 152 2.21 -5.65 18.29
N CYS A 153 1.02 -5.23 17.86
CA CYS A 153 -0.18 -6.04 17.85
C CYS A 153 -1.13 -5.55 16.73
N GLY A 154 -2.33 -6.12 16.66
CA GLY A 154 -3.23 -5.88 15.54
C GLY A 154 -4.07 -4.60 15.58
N ASN A 155 -4.03 -3.75 16.61
CA ASN A 155 -4.95 -2.60 16.70
C ASN A 155 -4.41 -1.33 16.00
N PRO A 156 -5.29 -0.37 15.63
CA PRO A 156 -4.86 0.87 14.98
C PRO A 156 -3.89 1.74 15.80
N PRO A 157 -4.01 1.86 17.14
CA PRO A 157 -3.00 2.53 17.97
C PRO A 157 -1.58 1.96 17.84
N SER A 158 -1.41 0.63 17.78
CA SER A 158 -0.08 0.01 17.58
C SER A 158 0.49 0.38 16.20
N ILE A 159 -0.32 0.27 15.15
CA ILE A 159 0.08 0.66 13.78
C ILE A 159 0.46 2.15 13.74
N CYS A 160 -0.29 3.00 14.44
CA CYS A 160 -0.01 4.43 14.58
C CYS A 160 1.34 4.70 15.28
N HIS A 161 1.64 3.96 16.36
CA HIS A 161 2.91 4.08 17.07
C HIS A 161 4.10 3.73 16.18
N PHE A 162 4.01 2.57 15.52
CA PHE A 162 5.08 2.01 14.70
C PHE A 162 5.05 2.51 13.24
N LEU A 163 4.29 3.57 12.95
CA LEU A 163 4.20 4.16 11.62
C LEU A 163 5.58 4.40 10.96
N PRO A 164 6.60 4.96 11.64
CA PRO A 164 7.92 5.15 11.02
C PRO A 164 8.56 3.85 10.52
N MET A 165 8.45 2.76 11.29
CA MET A 165 8.95 1.44 10.89
C MET A 165 8.18 0.89 9.70
N ILE A 166 6.84 0.96 9.75
CA ILE A 166 5.95 0.46 8.70
C ILE A 166 6.25 1.16 7.38
N LYS A 167 6.39 2.50 7.38
CA LYS A 167 6.71 3.27 6.17
C LYS A 167 7.99 2.79 5.51
N VAL A 168 9.08 2.67 6.27
CA VAL A 168 10.37 2.22 5.73
C VAL A 168 10.26 0.83 5.09
N ARG A 169 9.49 -0.07 5.71
CA ARG A 169 9.25 -1.42 5.15
C ARG A 169 8.48 -1.35 3.83
N ILE A 170 7.41 -0.55 3.78
CA ILE A 170 6.59 -0.39 2.57
C ILE A 170 7.42 0.25 1.46
N GLU A 171 8.10 1.36 1.74
CA GLU A 171 8.94 2.08 0.78
C GLU A 171 9.98 1.17 0.15
N ARG A 172 10.70 0.38 0.95
CA ARG A 172 11.69 -0.57 0.45
C ARG A 172 11.09 -1.61 -0.49
N LYS A 173 9.95 -2.22 -0.10
CA LYS A 173 9.29 -3.24 -0.92
C LYS A 173 8.74 -2.66 -2.22
N LEU A 174 8.03 -1.53 -2.15
CA LEU A 174 7.50 -0.87 -3.34
C LEU A 174 8.61 -0.44 -4.29
N ALA A 175 9.71 0.10 -3.78
CA ALA A 175 10.81 0.54 -4.61
C ALA A 175 11.51 -0.63 -5.33
N GLY A 176 11.69 -1.76 -4.65
CA GLY A 176 12.17 -2.99 -5.28
C GLY A 176 11.23 -3.51 -6.37
N LEU A 177 9.93 -3.57 -6.10
CA LEU A 177 8.92 -4.02 -7.06
C LEU A 177 8.80 -3.09 -8.27
N LEU A 178 8.83 -1.77 -8.05
CA LEU A 178 8.74 -0.80 -9.12
C LEU A 178 9.98 -0.81 -10.02
N GLY A 179 11.17 -0.97 -9.43
CA GLY A 179 12.43 -1.11 -10.17
C GLY A 179 12.42 -2.33 -11.10
N VAL A 180 11.94 -3.48 -10.61
CA VAL A 180 11.75 -4.68 -11.45
C VAL A 180 10.71 -4.42 -12.54
N LYS A 181 9.58 -3.79 -12.18
CA LYS A 181 8.47 -3.54 -13.11
C LYS A 181 8.77 -2.58 -14.24
N VAL A 182 9.51 -1.51 -13.98
CA VAL A 182 9.79 -0.46 -14.96
C VAL A 182 11.12 -0.69 -15.67
N GLY A 183 12.15 -1.14 -14.94
CA GLY A 183 13.51 -1.25 -15.47
C GLY A 183 13.86 -2.58 -16.14
N GLY A 184 12.99 -3.60 -16.04
CA GLY A 184 13.28 -4.96 -16.55
C GLY A 184 14.52 -5.61 -15.91
N GLY A 185 15.06 -5.00 -14.87
CA GLY A 185 16.33 -5.38 -14.24
C GLY A 185 16.13 -6.39 -13.12
N SER A 186 16.95 -7.44 -13.14
CA SER A 186 17.14 -8.36 -12.03
C SER A 186 17.83 -7.63 -10.87
N VAL A 187 17.10 -6.82 -10.11
CA VAL A 187 17.58 -6.37 -8.81
C VAL A 187 17.65 -7.63 -7.94
N GLY A 188 18.86 -8.12 -7.68
CA GLY A 188 19.09 -9.29 -6.85
C GLY A 188 18.51 -9.07 -5.46
N SER A 189 17.32 -9.61 -5.21
CA SER A 189 16.74 -9.74 -3.87
C SER A 189 17.70 -10.53 -3.00
N SER A 190 18.44 -9.83 -2.15
CA SER A 190 19.28 -10.42 -1.10
C SER A 190 18.48 -10.84 0.14
N ASP A 191 17.16 -10.60 0.16
CA ASP A 191 16.29 -11.07 1.24
C ASP A 191 15.71 -12.44 0.87
N GLY A 192 16.25 -13.48 1.52
CA GLY A 192 15.78 -14.87 1.47
C GLY A 192 14.43 -15.09 2.15
N GLY A 193 13.43 -14.27 1.80
CA GLY A 193 12.04 -14.43 2.21
C GLY A 193 11.33 -15.43 1.29
N SER A 194 10.85 -16.52 1.88
CA SER A 194 10.05 -17.58 1.27
C SER A 194 9.03 -17.06 0.25
N GLY A 195 9.04 -17.66 -0.94
CA GLY A 195 8.28 -17.24 -2.11
C GLY A 195 6.79 -17.04 -1.85
N THR A 196 6.34 -15.82 -2.10
CA THR A 196 4.97 -15.56 -2.54
C THR A 196 4.91 -15.85 -4.03
N PRO A 197 3.93 -16.61 -4.54
CA PRO A 197 3.74 -16.81 -5.98
C PRO A 197 3.19 -15.50 -6.57
N GLY A 198 4.05 -14.52 -6.78
CA GLY A 198 3.83 -13.50 -7.78
C GLY A 198 4.11 -14.16 -9.13
N SER A 199 3.07 -14.33 -9.94
CA SER A 199 3.21 -14.91 -11.28
C SER A 199 4.35 -14.21 -12.01
N ALA A 200 5.19 -14.99 -12.69
CA ALA A 200 6.22 -14.47 -13.60
C ALA A 200 5.61 -13.62 -14.75
N ASP A 201 4.28 -13.53 -14.81
CA ASP A 201 3.50 -12.81 -15.83
C ASP A 201 3.24 -11.32 -15.52
N ASP A 202 3.44 -10.83 -14.29
CA ASP A 202 2.95 -9.49 -13.87
C ASP A 202 3.99 -8.35 -13.90
N GLY A 203 5.20 -8.64 -14.40
CA GLY A 203 6.39 -7.93 -13.95
C GLY A 203 7.11 -7.04 -14.94
N ASP A 204 6.77 -6.98 -16.23
CA ASP A 204 7.56 -6.18 -17.18
C ASP A 204 6.66 -5.20 -17.93
N LEU A 205 6.82 -3.91 -17.62
CA LEU A 205 6.10 -2.82 -18.26
C LEU A 205 6.23 -2.87 -19.79
N TYR A 206 7.39 -3.27 -20.29
CA TYR A 206 7.60 -3.42 -21.71
C TYR A 206 6.84 -4.63 -22.26
N ALA A 207 7.15 -5.83 -21.77
CA ALA A 207 6.59 -7.06 -22.31
C ALA A 207 5.05 -7.10 -22.24
N ASN A 208 4.48 -6.57 -21.16
CA ASN A 208 3.04 -6.71 -20.89
C ASN A 208 2.21 -5.55 -21.43
N PHE A 209 2.78 -4.36 -21.59
CA PHE A 209 2.01 -3.17 -21.94
C PHE A 209 2.56 -2.42 -23.16
N LEU A 210 3.82 -2.00 -23.13
CA LEU A 210 4.36 -1.12 -24.18
C LEU A 210 4.70 -1.86 -25.47
N GLY A 211 5.27 -3.06 -25.39
CA GLY A 211 5.59 -3.90 -26.55
C GLY A 211 4.35 -4.30 -27.36
N PRO A 212 3.28 -4.81 -26.73
CA PRO A 212 2.01 -5.09 -27.41
C PRO A 212 1.37 -3.83 -28.01
N ALA A 213 1.43 -2.70 -27.29
CA ALA A 213 0.90 -1.43 -27.80
C ALA A 213 1.69 -0.93 -29.01
N LEU A 214 3.02 -1.01 -28.99
CA LEU A 214 3.88 -0.67 -30.12
C LEU A 214 3.60 -1.58 -31.32
N SER A 215 3.44 -2.88 -31.09
CA SER A 215 3.07 -3.83 -32.15
C SER A 215 1.76 -3.44 -32.82
N LYS A 216 0.74 -3.06 -32.03
CA LYS A 216 -0.54 -2.55 -32.55
C LYS A 216 -0.37 -1.25 -33.35
N VAL A 217 0.47 -0.32 -32.89
CA VAL A 217 0.79 0.92 -33.60
C VAL A 217 1.40 0.61 -34.98
N ILE A 218 2.40 -0.26 -35.05
CA ILE A 218 3.07 -0.63 -36.31
C ILE A 218 2.09 -1.31 -37.27
N MET A 219 1.23 -2.21 -36.78
CA MET A 219 0.21 -2.87 -37.59
C MET A 219 -0.84 -1.90 -38.14
N THR A 220 -1.17 -0.85 -37.39
CA THR A 220 -2.18 0.15 -37.77
C THR A 220 -1.59 1.22 -38.71
N HIS A 221 -0.27 1.43 -38.64
CA HIS A 221 0.46 2.43 -39.40
C HIS A 221 1.65 1.79 -40.14
N PRO A 222 1.43 1.09 -41.27
CA PRO A 222 2.48 0.38 -41.99
C PRO A 222 3.65 1.28 -42.44
N THR A 223 3.42 2.59 -42.58
CA THR A 223 4.47 3.59 -42.88
C THR A 223 5.56 3.65 -41.80
N LEU A 224 5.24 3.22 -40.57
CA LEU A 224 6.18 3.12 -39.45
C LEU A 224 6.96 1.79 -39.42
N GLU A 225 6.58 0.78 -40.22
CA GLU A 225 7.22 -0.54 -40.23
C GLU A 225 8.75 -0.49 -40.42
N PRO A 226 9.32 0.31 -41.35
CA PRO A 226 10.77 0.41 -41.51
C PRO A 226 11.51 0.94 -40.27
N TYR A 227 10.79 1.60 -39.36
CA TYR A 227 11.34 2.22 -38.16
C TYR A 227 11.08 1.39 -36.89
N THR A 228 10.51 0.19 -37.01
CA THR A 228 10.16 -0.70 -35.89
C THR A 228 11.29 -0.83 -34.88
N ALA A 229 12.52 -1.17 -35.33
CA ALA A 229 13.67 -1.32 -34.45
C ALA A 229 14.02 -0.02 -33.70
N THR A 230 13.95 1.13 -34.37
CA THR A 230 14.18 2.45 -33.76
C THR A 230 13.13 2.76 -32.70
N LEU A 231 11.85 2.50 -32.98
CA LEU A 231 10.75 2.75 -32.04
C LEU A 231 10.84 1.84 -30.81
N HIS A 232 11.17 0.55 -30.99
CA HIS A 232 11.44 -0.37 -29.87
C HIS A 232 12.63 0.11 -29.03
N GLY A 233 13.71 0.55 -29.69
CA GLY A 233 14.90 1.09 -29.04
C GLY A 233 14.60 2.35 -28.21
N ASN A 234 13.83 3.28 -28.76
CA ASN A 234 13.43 4.50 -28.06
C ASN A 234 12.59 4.18 -26.81
N LEU A 235 11.64 3.25 -26.89
CA LEU A 235 10.85 2.84 -25.72
C LEU A 235 11.74 2.18 -24.65
N ASN A 236 12.65 1.30 -25.03
CA ASN A 236 13.58 0.68 -24.09
C ASN A 236 14.47 1.71 -23.40
N GLN A 237 15.00 2.67 -24.16
CA GLN A 237 15.82 3.75 -23.59
C GLN A 237 15.01 4.64 -22.63
N ILE A 238 13.76 4.95 -22.97
CA ILE A 238 12.87 5.70 -22.07
C ILE A 238 12.64 4.94 -20.78
N LEU A 239 12.39 3.63 -20.85
CA LEU A 239 12.22 2.76 -19.69
C LEU A 239 13.48 2.69 -18.84
N GLU A 240 14.65 2.55 -19.45
CA GLU A 240 15.94 2.54 -18.75
C GLU A 240 16.17 3.86 -17.99
N ILE A 241 15.93 5.00 -18.64
CA ILE A 241 16.08 6.32 -18.01
C ILE A 241 15.16 6.47 -16.79
N VAL A 242 13.89 6.05 -16.89
CA VAL A 242 12.95 6.15 -15.76
C VAL A 242 13.23 5.08 -14.71
N GLY A 243 13.60 3.87 -15.11
CA GLY A 243 14.02 2.79 -14.23
C GLY A 243 15.22 3.21 -13.37
N ASP A 244 16.24 3.82 -13.97
CA ASP A 244 17.38 4.38 -13.26
C ASP A 244 16.99 5.47 -12.26
N GLN A 245 16.04 6.33 -12.62
CA GLN A 245 15.51 7.34 -11.72
C GLN A 245 14.82 6.66 -10.52
N ILE A 246 13.96 5.68 -10.76
CA ILE A 246 13.29 4.90 -9.70
C ILE A 246 14.33 4.22 -8.81
N VAL A 247 15.36 3.57 -9.36
CA VAL A 247 16.40 2.90 -8.57
C VAL A 247 17.20 3.90 -7.72
N LYS A 248 17.51 5.08 -8.26
CA LYS A 248 18.20 6.13 -7.51
C LYS A 248 17.33 6.63 -6.36
N GLU A 249 16.04 6.84 -6.59
CA GLU A 249 15.08 7.23 -5.56
C GLU A 249 14.89 6.10 -4.53
N ALA A 250 14.76 4.85 -4.98
CA ALA A 250 14.69 3.62 -4.19
C ALA A 250 15.86 3.49 -3.20
N ALA A 251 17.08 3.67 -3.70
CA ALA A 251 18.30 3.52 -2.93
C ALA A 251 18.41 4.52 -1.77
N LEU A 252 17.70 5.65 -1.84
CA LEU A 252 17.63 6.62 -0.74
C LEU A 252 16.80 6.09 0.42
N PHE A 253 15.73 5.33 0.16
CA PHE A 253 14.91 4.70 1.20
C PHE A 253 15.65 3.55 1.92
N ALA A 254 16.65 2.95 1.27
CA ALA A 254 17.39 1.81 1.82
C ALA A 254 18.48 2.19 2.84
N ARG A 255 18.88 3.47 2.93
CA ARG A 255 20.02 3.90 3.75
C ARG A 255 19.59 4.33 5.16
N PRO A 256 20.05 3.64 6.23
CA PRO A 256 19.83 4.10 7.60
C PRO A 256 20.48 5.47 7.81
N GLY A 257 19.71 6.46 8.27
CA GLY A 257 20.22 7.81 8.52
C GLY A 257 20.52 8.62 7.26
N ALA A 258 20.03 8.23 6.08
CA ALA A 258 20.05 9.11 4.93
C ALA A 258 19.29 10.40 5.25
N GLU A 259 20.00 11.52 5.18
CA GLU A 259 19.42 12.86 5.22
C GLU A 259 18.23 12.90 4.25
N PRO A 260 17.07 13.45 4.67
CA PRO A 260 16.00 13.66 3.73
C PRO A 260 16.50 14.61 2.61
N PHE A 261 16.53 14.18 1.34
CA PHE A 261 16.58 15.14 0.22
C PHE A 261 15.55 16.26 0.47
N ARG A 262 15.84 17.39 -0.14
CA ARG A 262 14.95 18.52 -0.27
C ARG A 262 14.26 18.42 -1.63
N GLY A 263 12.93 18.46 -1.68
CA GLY A 263 12.15 18.47 -2.92
C GLY A 263 10.71 17.98 -2.76
N ASP A 264 9.85 18.28 -3.74
CA ASP A 264 8.40 17.99 -3.76
C ASP A 264 8.04 16.51 -4.02
N GLU A 265 9.05 15.63 -4.13
CA GLU A 265 8.98 14.23 -4.56
C GLU A 265 8.99 13.24 -3.40
N ARG A 266 8.42 13.61 -2.24
CA ARG A 266 8.61 12.87 -0.99
C ARG A 266 7.33 12.53 -0.30
N TRP A 267 7.42 11.47 0.51
CA TRP A 267 6.55 11.32 1.64
C TRP A 267 6.53 12.62 2.44
N ARG A 268 5.35 13.25 2.49
CA ARG A 268 5.24 14.57 3.10
C ARG A 268 5.04 14.41 4.61
N PRO A 269 5.71 15.19 5.47
CA PRO A 269 5.52 15.10 6.92
C PRO A 269 4.05 15.23 7.35
N GLU A 270 3.26 16.05 6.64
CA GLU A 270 1.81 16.16 6.88
C GLU A 270 1.05 14.85 6.67
N TRP A 271 1.51 13.97 5.77
CA TRP A 271 0.88 12.66 5.56
C TRP A 271 1.05 11.74 6.77
N ASP A 272 2.09 11.91 7.59
CA ASP A 272 2.19 11.15 8.84
C ASP A 272 1.03 11.48 9.77
N LEU A 273 0.74 12.77 9.94
CA LEU A 273 -0.36 13.19 10.79
C LEU A 273 -1.71 12.76 10.20
N GLU A 274 -1.92 12.94 8.89
CA GLU A 274 -3.14 12.52 8.21
C GLU A 274 -3.39 11.01 8.34
N ILE A 275 -2.36 10.18 8.12
CA ILE A 275 -2.47 8.73 8.30
C ILE A 275 -2.75 8.41 9.76
N LYS A 276 -2.03 8.99 10.72
CA LYS A 276 -2.29 8.74 12.14
C LYS A 276 -3.73 9.07 12.52
N LEU A 277 -4.24 10.23 12.10
CA LEU A 277 -5.62 10.62 12.37
C LEU A 277 -6.63 9.67 11.72
N LEU A 278 -6.36 9.21 10.50
CA LEU A 278 -7.21 8.25 9.80
C LEU A 278 -7.19 6.87 10.47
N LEU A 279 -6.01 6.36 10.85
CA LEU A 279 -5.86 5.10 11.60
C LEU A 279 -6.68 5.13 12.89
N LEU A 280 -6.59 6.23 13.63
CA LEU A 280 -7.28 6.39 14.90
C LEU A 280 -8.79 6.58 14.73
N SER A 281 -9.29 6.81 13.51
CA SER A 281 -10.72 6.81 13.22
C SER A 281 -11.31 5.41 12.98
N PHE A 282 -10.46 4.38 12.85
CA PHE A 282 -10.92 3.01 12.66
C PHE A 282 -11.13 2.34 14.04
N PRO A 283 -12.36 1.94 14.39
CA PRO A 283 -12.67 1.32 15.68
C PRO A 283 -12.11 -0.09 15.83
#